data_AF-A0A6A1VYK8-F1
#
_entry.id   AF-A0A6A1VYK8-F1
#
_cell.length_a   1.000
_cell.length_b   1.000
_cell.length_c   1.000
_cell.angle_alpha   90.00
_cell.angle_beta   90.00
_cell.angle_gamma   90.00
#
_symmetry.space_group_name_H-M   'P 1'
#
loop_
_entity.id
_entity.type
_entity.pdbx_description
1 polymer ?
#
loop_
_entity_poly.entity_id
_entity_poly.type
_entity_poly.pdbx_seq_one_letter_code
_entity_poly.pdbx_strand_id
1 'polypeptide(L)'
;MEIPVAVGSIAFSICIAILLTCSWRVLDWVWMRPKKLEKCLRQQGYNPTGDLKDMFMLEKHAKSRPMGLSDDPPPFVIPFFDQTVKIHGKNSFVWIGPTPMVNIINPEQLRDIFSRINEFQRPKLNPLAKFIATGLPDLEGEKWVKNRKLISPAFSLEKLKHILPKLYQSCSGTVDKWESLVSNEVFYELDVALPSKFVK
;
A
#
# COMPACT_ATOMS: atom_id res chain seq x y z
N MET A 1 41.50 -45.62 -8.01
CA MET A 1 40.20 -45.24 -8.61
C MET A 1 39.16 -44.94 -7.52
N GLU A 2 39.55 -44.27 -6.42
CA GLU A 2 38.63 -44.07 -5.25
C GLU A 2 38.28 -42.60 -5.00
N ILE A 3 39.09 -41.69 -5.52
CA ILE A 3 38.89 -40.24 -5.43
C ILE A 3 37.55 -39.78 -6.03
N PRO A 4 37.06 -40.25 -7.20
CA PRO A 4 35.80 -39.75 -7.76
C PRO A 4 34.56 -40.18 -6.97
N VAL A 5 34.62 -41.34 -6.29
CA VAL A 5 33.50 -41.86 -5.48
C VAL A 5 33.38 -41.07 -4.17
N ALA A 6 34.51 -40.77 -3.53
CA ALA A 6 34.54 -39.96 -2.31
C ALA A 6 34.05 -38.52 -2.55
N VAL A 7 34.46 -37.90 -3.68
CA VAL A 7 33.99 -36.56 -4.06
C VAL A 7 32.48 -36.54 -4.32
N GLY A 8 31.94 -37.57 -4.97
CA GLY A 8 30.49 -37.72 -5.19
C GLY A 8 29.70 -37.86 -3.89
N SER A 9 30.22 -38.63 -2.92
CA SER A 9 29.59 -38.81 -1.59
C SER A 9 29.58 -37.51 -0.78
N ILE A 10 30.68 -36.76 -0.79
CA ILE A 10 30.78 -35.46 -0.11
C ILE A 10 29.80 -34.45 -0.73
N ALA A 11 29.76 -34.37 -2.06
CA ALA A 11 28.83 -33.48 -2.76
C ALA A 11 27.37 -33.82 -2.43
N PHE A 12 27.01 -35.11 -2.39
CA PHE A 12 25.67 -35.56 -2.03
C PHE A 12 25.29 -35.20 -0.58
N SER A 13 26.22 -35.36 0.37
CA SER A 13 26.01 -34.98 1.77
C SER A 13 25.79 -33.47 1.93
N ILE A 14 26.59 -32.65 1.22
CA ILE A 14 26.42 -31.19 1.20
C ILE A 14 25.05 -30.81 0.63
N CYS A 15 24.63 -31.44 -0.48
CA CYS A 15 23.31 -31.22 -1.07
C CYS A 15 22.18 -31.55 -0.07
N ILE A 16 22.26 -32.67 0.64
CA ILE A 16 21.28 -33.03 1.67
C ILE A 16 21.25 -31.99 2.80
N ALA A 17 22.42 -31.56 3.29
CA ALA A 17 22.49 -30.56 4.35
C ALA A 17 21.85 -29.23 3.91
N ILE A 18 22.08 -28.80 2.66
CA ILE A 18 21.44 -27.61 2.08
C ILE A 18 19.93 -27.81 2.00
N LEU A 19 19.44 -28.96 1.54
CA LEU A 19 18.00 -29.23 1.43
C LEU A 19 17.31 -29.23 2.81
N LEU A 20 17.92 -29.85 3.82
CA LEU A 20 17.40 -29.89 5.18
C LEU A 20 17.37 -28.49 5.80
N THR A 21 18.45 -27.72 5.65
CA THR A 21 18.51 -26.34 6.16
C THR A 21 17.52 -25.42 5.46
N CYS A 22 17.36 -25.53 4.14
CA CYS A 22 16.34 -24.80 3.38
C CYS A 22 14.93 -25.16 3.83
N SER A 23 14.62 -26.46 3.98
CA SER A 23 13.31 -26.94 4.44
C SER A 23 12.99 -26.43 5.85
N TRP A 24 13.96 -26.48 6.77
CA TRP A 24 13.80 -25.94 8.11
C TRP A 24 13.57 -24.43 8.12
N ARG A 25 14.30 -23.67 7.29
CA ARG A 25 14.10 -22.22 7.15
C ARG A 25 12.72 -21.87 6.61
N VAL A 26 12.22 -22.63 5.63
CA VAL A 26 10.87 -22.46 5.08
C VAL A 26 9.82 -22.76 6.15
N LEU A 27 9.98 -23.85 6.90
CA LEU A 27 9.06 -24.19 7.99
C LEU A 27 9.05 -23.12 9.08
N ASP A 28 10.22 -22.61 9.48
CA ASP A 28 10.32 -21.52 10.46
C ASP A 28 9.64 -20.25 9.93
N TRP A 29 9.87 -19.89 8.67
CA TRP A 29 9.29 -18.71 8.05
C TRP A 29 7.78 -18.79 7.83
N VAL A 30 7.26 -19.92 7.36
CA VAL A 30 5.83 -20.11 7.05
C VAL A 30 4.99 -20.34 8.31
N TRP A 31 5.54 -21.01 9.33
CA TRP A 31 4.71 -21.47 10.47
C TRP A 31 5.17 -20.94 11.82
N MET A 32 6.45 -21.08 12.16
CA MET A 32 6.92 -20.77 13.51
C MET A 32 6.98 -19.27 13.79
N ARG A 33 7.50 -18.47 12.86
CA ARG A 33 7.57 -17.01 13.00
C ARG A 33 6.19 -16.36 13.05
N PRO A 34 5.24 -16.68 12.14
CA PRO A 34 3.90 -16.09 12.20
C PRO A 34 3.20 -16.36 13.54
N LYS A 35 3.27 -17.60 14.06
CA LYS A 35 2.68 -17.93 15.37
C LYS A 35 3.31 -17.17 16.53
N LYS A 36 4.64 -16.99 16.52
CA LYS A 36 5.33 -16.20 17.56
C LYS A 36 4.93 -14.72 17.49
N LEU A 37 4.86 -14.16 16.29
CA LEU A 37 4.43 -12.78 16.07
C LEU A 37 2.97 -12.56 16.47
N GLU A 38 2.07 -13.47 16.09
CA GLU A 38 0.66 -13.43 16.48
C GLU A 38 0.52 -13.42 18.00
N LYS A 39 1.23 -14.31 18.71
CA LYS A 39 1.20 -14.35 20.16
C LYS A 39 1.65 -13.02 20.78
N CYS A 40 2.72 -12.43 20.25
CA CYS A 40 3.23 -11.13 20.70
C CYS A 40 2.21 -10.01 20.48
N LEU A 41 1.62 -9.94 19.28
CA LEU A 41 0.61 -8.93 18.92
C LEU A 41 -0.65 -9.06 19.79
N ARG A 42 -1.12 -10.29 20.03
CA ARG A 42 -2.25 -10.54 20.93
C ARG A 42 -1.97 -10.13 22.37
N GLN A 43 -0.76 -10.35 22.86
CA GLN A 43 -0.34 -9.88 24.18
C GLN A 43 -0.32 -8.34 24.28
N GLN A 44 -0.08 -7.65 23.16
CA GLN A 44 -0.17 -6.19 23.05
C GLN A 44 -1.60 -5.69 22.81
N GLY A 45 -2.60 -6.58 22.77
CA GLY A 45 -4.00 -6.23 22.58
C GLY A 45 -4.44 -6.07 21.12
N TYR A 46 -3.66 -6.57 20.16
CA TYR A 46 -4.03 -6.58 18.75
C TYR A 46 -4.76 -7.86 18.34
N ASN A 47 -5.85 -7.72 17.59
CA ASN A 47 -6.65 -8.84 17.09
C ASN A 47 -6.45 -9.06 15.58
N PRO A 48 -6.35 -10.32 15.10
CA PRO A 48 -6.30 -10.60 13.67
C PRO A 48 -7.66 -10.39 13.02
N THR A 49 -7.69 -9.85 11.80
CA THR A 49 -8.94 -9.40 11.16
C THR A 49 -9.21 -9.97 9.78
N GLY A 50 -8.30 -10.79 9.25
CA GLY A 50 -8.43 -11.45 7.96
C GLY A 50 -7.10 -11.53 7.22
N ASP A 51 -7.18 -11.85 5.93
CA ASP A 51 -6.04 -11.90 5.03
C ASP A 51 -6.15 -10.92 3.84
N LEU A 52 -5.12 -10.91 3.01
CA LEU A 52 -5.06 -10.06 1.81
C LEU A 52 -6.18 -10.37 0.80
N LYS A 53 -6.67 -11.61 0.72
CA LYS A 53 -7.75 -12.00 -0.17
C LYS A 53 -9.07 -11.40 0.29
N ASP A 54 -9.34 -11.42 1.59
CA ASP A 54 -10.52 -10.78 2.17
C ASP A 54 -10.53 -9.27 1.87
N MET A 55 -9.36 -8.63 2.00
CA MET A 55 -9.17 -7.21 1.65
C MET A 55 -9.52 -6.93 0.18
N PHE A 56 -8.95 -7.70 -0.75
CA PHE A 56 -9.22 -7.51 -2.19
C PHE A 56 -10.68 -7.81 -2.56
N MET A 57 -11.27 -8.85 -1.97
CA MET A 57 -12.67 -9.21 -2.23
C MET A 57 -13.61 -8.11 -1.77
N LEU A 58 -13.39 -7.56 -0.58
CA LEU A 58 -14.21 -6.48 -0.05
C LEU A 58 -14.08 -5.19 -0.86
N GLU A 59 -12.85 -4.85 -1.30
CA GLU A 59 -12.66 -3.73 -2.23
C GLU A 59 -13.39 -3.94 -3.55
N LYS A 60 -13.33 -5.13 -4.13
CA LYS A 60 -14.03 -5.45 -5.37
C LYS A 60 -15.55 -5.33 -5.20
N HIS A 61 -16.10 -5.86 -4.11
CA HIS A 61 -17.52 -5.75 -3.80
C HIS A 61 -17.95 -4.30 -3.58
N ALA A 62 -17.15 -3.51 -2.86
CA ALA A 62 -17.42 -2.09 -2.67
C ALA A 62 -17.41 -1.34 -4.02
N LYS A 63 -16.38 -1.53 -4.85
CA LYS A 63 -16.27 -0.87 -6.16
C LYS A 63 -17.35 -1.31 -7.16
N SER A 64 -17.97 -2.47 -6.98
CA SER A 64 -19.03 -2.97 -7.86
C SER A 64 -20.41 -2.35 -7.60
N ARG A 65 -20.61 -1.67 -6.46
CA ARG A 65 -21.89 -1.04 -6.13
C ARG A 65 -21.88 0.42 -6.64
N PRO A 66 -22.92 0.87 -7.37
CA PRO A 66 -23.03 2.27 -7.76
C PRO A 66 -23.23 3.14 -6.51
N MET A 67 -22.57 4.30 -6.48
CA MET A 67 -22.63 5.26 -5.37
C MET A 67 -23.85 6.16 -5.54
N GLY A 68 -24.71 6.25 -4.53
CA GLY A 68 -25.82 7.19 -4.55
C GLY A 68 -25.32 8.62 -4.35
N LEU A 69 -25.88 9.59 -5.08
CA LEU A 69 -25.48 11.01 -5.02
C LEU A 69 -25.74 11.66 -3.65
N SER A 70 -26.62 11.07 -2.83
CA SER A 70 -27.06 11.57 -1.52
C SER A 70 -26.54 10.75 -0.34
N ASP A 71 -25.70 9.73 -0.59
CA ASP A 71 -25.08 8.97 0.48
C ASP A 71 -23.95 9.81 1.07
N ASP A 72 -23.93 10.04 2.40
CA ASP A 72 -22.75 10.57 3.12
C ASP A 72 -21.54 9.78 2.62
N PRO A 73 -20.42 10.40 2.13
CA PRO A 73 -19.34 9.66 1.50
C PRO A 73 -18.92 8.47 2.36
N PRO A 74 -19.39 7.24 2.03
CA PRO A 74 -19.28 6.13 2.96
C PRO A 74 -17.86 5.56 2.84
N PRO A 75 -17.47 4.60 3.68
CA PRO A 75 -16.12 4.00 3.76
C PRO A 75 -15.56 3.34 2.47
N PHE A 76 -16.13 3.60 1.29
CA PHE A 76 -15.73 3.08 -0.02
C PHE A 76 -14.29 3.39 -0.42
N VAL A 77 -13.66 4.46 0.10
CA VAL A 77 -12.27 4.76 -0.27
C VAL A 77 -11.33 3.68 0.28
N ILE A 78 -11.63 3.14 1.48
CA ILE A 78 -10.84 2.08 2.11
C ILE A 78 -11.74 1.13 2.94
N PRO A 79 -12.66 0.39 2.29
CA PRO A 79 -13.78 -0.30 2.95
C PRO A 79 -13.33 -1.37 3.93
N PHE A 80 -12.19 -2.00 3.63
CA PHE A 80 -11.59 -3.00 4.49
C PHE A 80 -11.17 -2.47 5.84
N PHE A 81 -10.50 -1.32 5.90
CA PHE A 81 -10.01 -0.80 7.18
C PHE A 81 -11.16 -0.26 8.03
N ASP A 82 -12.15 0.39 7.42
CA ASP A 82 -13.33 0.85 8.16
C ASP A 82 -14.12 -0.31 8.78
N GLN A 83 -14.43 -1.34 7.99
CA GLN A 83 -15.11 -2.53 8.51
C GLN A 83 -14.27 -3.25 9.57
N THR A 84 -12.95 -3.33 9.35
CA THR A 84 -12.02 -3.93 10.29
C THR A 84 -12.05 -3.21 11.64
N VAL A 85 -12.01 -1.88 11.64
CA VAL A 85 -12.06 -1.07 12.86
C VAL A 85 -13.41 -1.21 13.57
N LYS A 86 -14.51 -1.29 12.82
CA LYS A 86 -15.86 -1.49 13.38
C LYS A 86 -16.02 -2.84 14.06
N ILE A 87 -15.51 -3.92 13.46
CA ILE A 87 -15.70 -5.29 13.96
C ILE A 87 -14.67 -5.65 15.03
N HIS A 88 -13.40 -5.33 14.79
CA HIS A 88 -12.28 -5.82 15.60
C HIS A 88 -11.63 -4.74 16.47
N GLY A 89 -12.10 -3.50 16.34
CA GLY A 89 -11.58 -2.35 17.07
C GLY A 89 -10.33 -1.72 16.43
N LYS A 90 -9.86 -0.66 17.08
CA LYS A 90 -8.73 0.16 16.62
C LYS A 90 -7.38 -0.57 16.64
N ASN A 91 -7.24 -1.59 17.48
CA ASN A 91 -6.03 -2.40 17.62
C ASN A 91 -6.22 -3.72 16.85
N SER A 92 -5.99 -3.66 15.55
CA SER A 92 -6.17 -4.79 14.64
C SER A 92 -4.94 -5.00 13.76
N PHE A 93 -4.81 -6.20 13.19
CA PHE A 93 -3.81 -6.48 12.15
C PHE A 93 -4.34 -7.45 11.10
N VAL A 94 -3.86 -7.31 9.87
CA VAL A 94 -4.19 -8.14 8.71
C VAL A 94 -2.98 -8.97 8.28
N TRP A 95 -3.21 -10.17 7.78
CA TRP A 95 -2.12 -11.02 7.26
C TRP A 95 -1.83 -10.73 5.78
N ILE A 96 -0.56 -10.43 5.49
CA ILE A 96 -0.03 -10.36 4.12
C ILE A 96 0.97 -11.51 3.95
N GLY A 97 0.45 -12.66 3.50
CA GLY A 97 1.19 -13.92 3.55
C GLY A 97 1.60 -14.23 5.00
N PRO A 98 2.87 -14.59 5.28
CA PRO A 98 3.34 -14.86 6.64
C PRO A 98 3.70 -13.60 7.44
N THR A 99 3.49 -12.39 6.89
CA THR A 99 3.85 -11.12 7.56
C THR A 99 2.58 -10.39 8.01
N PRO A 100 2.42 -10.08 9.30
CA PRO A 100 1.29 -9.29 9.77
C PRO A 100 1.52 -7.80 9.48
N MET A 101 0.47 -7.11 9.01
CA MET A 101 0.40 -5.67 8.86
C MET A 101 -0.49 -5.11 9.97
N VAL A 102 0.10 -4.30 10.85
CA VAL A 102 -0.57 -3.73 12.01
C VAL A 102 -1.26 -2.42 11.66
N ASN A 103 -2.51 -2.27 12.07
CA ASN A 103 -3.27 -1.03 11.93
C ASN A 103 -2.98 -0.11 13.11
N ILE A 104 -2.50 1.10 12.83
CA ILE A 104 -2.15 2.10 13.84
C ILE A 104 -2.98 3.35 13.58
N ILE A 105 -3.86 3.67 14.52
CA ILE A 105 -4.82 4.78 14.41
C ILE A 105 -4.52 5.88 15.44
N ASN A 106 -3.76 5.55 16.50
CA ASN A 106 -3.43 6.53 17.54
C ASN A 106 -2.49 7.61 16.96
N PRO A 107 -2.88 8.90 17.01
CA PRO A 107 -2.09 9.98 16.42
C PRO A 107 -0.73 10.19 17.11
N GLU A 108 -0.61 9.89 18.41
CA GLU A 108 0.66 10.00 19.12
C GLU A 108 1.65 8.94 18.67
N GLN A 109 1.17 7.70 18.47
CA GLN A 109 1.97 6.60 17.92
C GLN A 109 2.37 6.89 16.48
N LEU A 110 1.44 7.40 15.66
CA LEU A 110 1.73 7.81 14.29
C LEU A 110 2.80 8.90 14.26
N ARG A 111 2.68 9.95 15.10
CA ARG A 111 3.68 11.02 15.19
C ARG A 111 5.06 10.47 15.53
N ASP A 112 5.12 9.55 16.49
CA ASP A 112 6.37 8.91 16.90
C ASP A 112 6.99 8.08 15.77
N ILE A 113 6.20 7.24 15.10
CA ILE A 113 6.63 6.45 13.92
C ILE A 113 7.14 7.36 12.80
N PHE A 114 6.38 8.41 12.45
CA PHE A 114 6.76 9.36 11.41
C PHE A 114 7.96 10.24 11.79
N SER A 115 8.31 10.35 13.07
CA SER A 115 9.53 11.03 13.51
C SER A 115 10.78 10.16 13.35
N ARG A 116 10.63 8.83 13.43
CA ARG A 116 11.71 7.84 13.37
C ARG A 116 11.80 7.17 11.99
N ILE A 117 11.86 7.98 10.94
CA ILE A 117 11.88 7.54 9.54
C ILE A 117 13.04 6.59 9.16
N ASN A 118 14.13 6.60 9.93
CA ASN A 118 15.27 5.70 9.71
C ASN A 118 15.02 4.29 10.28
N GLU A 119 14.21 4.18 11.33
CA GLU A 119 13.82 2.91 11.96
C GLU A 119 12.62 2.30 11.23
N PHE A 120 11.63 3.12 10.92
CA PHE A 120 10.41 2.73 10.20
C PHE A 120 10.51 3.10 8.73
N GLN A 121 11.09 2.20 7.94
CA GLN A 121 11.13 2.32 6.49
C GLN A 121 9.77 1.95 5.88
N ARG A 122 9.45 2.56 4.72
CA ARG A 122 8.24 2.21 3.98
C ARG A 122 8.32 0.75 3.51
N PRO A 123 7.18 0.07 3.36
CA PRO A 123 7.13 -1.23 2.72
C PRO A 123 7.78 -1.15 1.33
N LYS A 124 8.77 -2.00 1.09
CA LYS A 124 9.41 -2.07 -0.23
C LYS A 124 8.38 -2.52 -1.26
N LEU A 125 8.32 -1.81 -2.38
CA LEU A 125 7.52 -2.24 -3.52
C LEU A 125 7.98 -3.63 -3.97
N ASN A 126 7.03 -4.46 -4.40
CA ASN A 126 7.41 -5.73 -5.01
C ASN A 126 8.26 -5.45 -6.28
N PRO A 127 9.12 -6.41 -6.69
CA PRO A 127 10.02 -6.19 -7.83
C PRO A 127 9.31 -5.75 -9.11
N LEU A 128 8.09 -6.22 -9.37
CA LEU A 128 7.30 -5.88 -10.56
C LEU A 128 6.78 -4.44 -10.53
N ALA A 129 6.24 -4.00 -9.39
CA ALA A 129 5.75 -2.65 -9.16
C ALA A 129 6.88 -1.63 -9.25
N LYS A 130 8.10 -2.02 -8.85
CA LYS A 130 9.28 -1.18 -8.96
C LYS A 130 9.63 -0.85 -10.41
N PHE A 131 9.38 -1.73 -11.38
CA PHE A 131 9.62 -1.41 -12.80
C PHE A 131 8.66 -0.35 -13.34
N ILE A 132 7.44 -0.28 -12.79
CA ILE A 132 6.38 0.60 -13.28
C ILE A 132 6.45 1.97 -12.59
N ALA A 133 6.79 2.00 -11.31
CA ALA A 133 6.80 3.21 -10.50
C ALA A 133 8.10 3.34 -9.70
N THR A 134 9.18 3.79 -10.38
CA THR A 134 10.37 4.29 -9.68
C THR A 134 10.25 5.79 -9.44
N GLY A 135 10.61 6.27 -8.26
CA GLY A 135 10.55 7.71 -7.97
C GLY A 135 10.66 8.03 -6.48
N LEU A 136 10.35 9.28 -6.14
CA LEU A 136 10.42 9.77 -4.76
C LEU A 136 9.67 8.89 -3.74
N PRO A 137 8.52 8.24 -4.07
CA PRO A 137 7.85 7.33 -3.13
C PRO A 137 8.61 6.04 -2.78
N ASP A 138 9.51 5.56 -3.66
CA ASP A 138 10.32 4.33 -3.48
C ASP A 138 11.70 4.60 -2.83
N LEU A 139 12.12 5.87 -2.77
CA LEU A 139 13.40 6.25 -2.19
C LEU A 139 13.31 6.38 -0.68
N GLU A 140 14.40 6.00 0.00
CA GLU A 140 14.55 6.10 1.46
C GLU A 140 15.87 6.79 1.83
N GLY A 141 15.95 7.27 3.07
CA GLY A 141 17.16 7.86 3.66
C GLY A 141 17.72 9.05 2.86
N GLU A 142 19.05 9.11 2.73
CA GLU A 142 19.74 10.23 2.06
C GLU A 142 19.29 10.46 0.60
N LYS A 143 18.97 9.38 -0.13
CA LYS A 143 18.48 9.47 -1.50
C LYS A 143 17.14 10.19 -1.57
N TRP A 144 16.25 9.88 -0.63
CA TRP A 144 14.97 10.58 -0.50
C TRP A 144 15.18 12.05 -0.15
N VAL A 145 16.04 12.35 0.83
CA VAL A 145 16.35 13.72 1.27
C VAL A 145 16.87 14.57 0.11
N LYS A 146 17.84 14.05 -0.67
CA LYS A 146 18.41 14.75 -1.83
C LYS A 146 17.35 15.07 -2.87
N ASN A 147 16.52 14.09 -3.24
CA ASN A 147 15.51 14.28 -4.26
C ASN A 147 14.36 15.18 -3.79
N ARG A 148 13.96 15.07 -2.51
CA ARG A 148 12.95 15.96 -1.92
C ARG A 148 13.43 17.41 -1.90
N LYS A 149 14.71 17.64 -1.54
CA LYS A 149 15.32 18.99 -1.55
C LYS A 149 15.32 19.62 -2.93
N LEU A 150 15.55 18.83 -3.99
CA LEU A 150 15.52 19.31 -5.37
C LEU A 150 14.11 19.74 -5.82
N ILE A 151 13.08 19.00 -5.42
CA ILE A 151 11.70 19.22 -5.86
C ILE A 151 10.99 20.29 -5.02
N SER A 152 11.33 20.42 -3.73
CA SER A 152 10.65 21.31 -2.79
C SER A 152 10.50 22.77 -3.25
N PRO A 153 11.46 23.42 -3.93
CA PRO A 153 11.32 24.80 -4.38
C PRO A 153 10.15 25.04 -5.35
N ALA A 154 9.83 24.06 -6.19
CA ALA A 154 8.70 24.15 -7.14
C ALA A 154 7.33 24.16 -6.43
N PHE A 155 7.27 23.62 -5.20
CA PHE A 155 6.07 23.57 -4.37
C PHE A 155 6.12 24.59 -3.21
N SER A 156 6.93 25.65 -3.36
CA SER A 156 6.93 26.78 -2.42
C SER A 156 5.64 27.61 -2.56
N LEU A 157 5.23 28.26 -1.47
CA LEU A 157 3.99 29.04 -1.43
C LEU A 157 3.94 30.11 -2.54
N GLU A 158 5.06 30.78 -2.81
CA GLU A 158 5.16 31.79 -3.87
C GLU A 158 4.93 31.20 -5.26
N LYS A 159 5.57 30.05 -5.56
CA LYS A 159 5.38 29.37 -6.85
C LYS A 159 3.96 28.83 -7.00
N LEU A 160 3.38 28.31 -5.91
CA LEU A 160 1.99 27.84 -5.90
C LEU A 160 1.01 28.97 -6.21
N LYS A 161 1.22 30.18 -5.66
CA LYS A 161 0.39 31.35 -5.97
C LYS A 161 0.36 31.68 -7.47
N HIS A 162 1.47 31.49 -8.18
CA HIS A 162 1.52 31.70 -9.63
C HIS A 162 0.84 30.60 -10.45
N ILE A 163 0.70 29.40 -9.89
CA ILE A 163 0.06 28.26 -10.55
C ILE A 163 -1.46 28.30 -10.36
N LEU A 164 -1.94 28.83 -9.23
CA LEU A 164 -3.36 28.90 -8.88
C LEU A 164 -4.26 29.49 -10.00
N PRO A 165 -3.93 30.62 -10.66
CA PRO A 165 -4.78 31.15 -11.73
C PRO A 165 -4.96 30.18 -12.90
N LYS A 166 -3.92 29.42 -13.26
CA LYS A 166 -4.00 28.42 -14.35
C LYS A 166 -4.85 27.22 -13.95
N LEU A 167 -4.72 26.77 -12.69
CA LEU A 167 -5.59 25.71 -12.15
C LEU A 167 -7.04 26.16 -12.17
N TYR A 168 -7.32 27.36 -11.67
CA TYR A 168 -8.67 27.94 -11.67
C TYR A 168 -9.25 27.99 -13.08
N GLN A 169 -8.51 28.54 -14.04
CA GLN A 169 -8.95 28.63 -15.44
C GLN A 169 -9.23 27.25 -16.06
N SER A 170 -8.40 26.24 -15.75
CA SER A 170 -8.61 24.88 -16.24
C SER A 170 -9.84 24.22 -15.64
N CYS A 171 -10.07 24.42 -14.34
CA CYS A 171 -11.25 23.92 -13.65
C CYS A 171 -12.52 24.61 -14.15
N SER A 172 -12.52 25.96 -14.20
CA SER A 172 -13.66 26.73 -14.68
C SER A 172 -14.02 26.34 -16.11
N GLY A 173 -13.04 26.29 -17.02
CA GLY A 173 -13.30 25.90 -18.41
C GLY A 173 -13.74 24.43 -18.58
N THR A 174 -13.58 23.58 -17.57
CA THR A 174 -14.14 22.21 -17.56
C THR A 174 -15.58 22.23 -17.08
N VAL A 175 -15.88 23.01 -16.03
CA VAL A 175 -17.24 23.24 -15.52
C VAL A 175 -18.10 23.91 -16.60
N ASP A 176 -17.62 24.98 -17.24
CA ASP A 176 -18.33 25.67 -18.32
C ASP A 176 -18.70 24.72 -19.48
N LYS A 177 -17.79 23.79 -19.81
CA LYS A 177 -18.06 22.76 -20.83
C LYS A 177 -19.16 21.81 -20.38
N TRP A 178 -19.10 21.33 -19.14
CA TRP A 178 -20.15 20.47 -18.58
C TRP A 178 -21.50 21.18 -18.55
N GLU A 179 -21.55 22.44 -18.13
CA GLU A 179 -22.76 23.27 -18.16
C GLU A 179 -23.31 23.41 -19.59
N SER A 180 -22.43 23.67 -20.57
CA SER A 180 -22.86 23.79 -21.98
C SER A 180 -23.44 22.49 -22.56
N LEU A 181 -22.96 21.33 -22.10
CA LEU A 181 -23.45 20.03 -22.56
C LEU A 181 -24.84 19.70 -22.02
N VAL A 182 -25.28 20.39 -20.96
CA VAL A 182 -26.50 20.01 -20.25
C VAL A 182 -27.57 21.10 -20.29
N SER A 183 -27.51 21.95 -21.30
CA SER A 183 -28.34 23.15 -21.36
C SER A 183 -29.87 22.93 -21.42
N ASN A 184 -30.41 21.70 -21.32
CA ASN A 184 -31.84 21.40 -21.45
C ASN A 184 -32.44 20.38 -20.45
N GLU A 185 -31.70 19.82 -19.48
CA GLU A 185 -32.26 18.86 -18.50
C GLU A 185 -31.95 19.23 -17.04
N VAL A 186 -32.88 18.88 -16.11
CA VAL A 186 -32.78 19.21 -14.68
C VAL A 186 -31.75 18.33 -13.95
N PHE A 187 -31.52 17.10 -14.45
CA PHE A 187 -30.55 16.15 -13.93
C PHE A 187 -29.91 15.36 -15.06
N TYR A 188 -28.63 15.05 -14.90
CA TYR A 188 -27.82 14.37 -15.91
C TYR A 188 -26.72 13.56 -15.21
N GLU A 189 -26.52 12.34 -15.70
CA GLU A 189 -25.43 11.48 -15.25
C GLU A 189 -24.27 11.62 -16.24
N LEU A 190 -23.12 12.10 -15.75
CA LEU A 190 -21.91 12.28 -16.56
C LEU A 190 -20.85 11.27 -16.12
N ASP A 191 -20.55 10.31 -17.00
CA ASP A 191 -19.41 9.41 -16.82
C ASP A 191 -18.10 10.18 -17.02
N VAL A 192 -17.47 10.58 -15.93
CA VAL A 192 -16.18 11.26 -15.95
C VAL A 192 -15.06 10.22 -16.08
N ALA A 193 -14.75 9.83 -17.31
CA ALA A 193 -13.53 9.08 -17.61
C ALA A 193 -12.32 10.03 -17.64
N LEU A 194 -11.18 9.61 -17.07
CA LEU A 194 -9.93 10.35 -17.24
C LEU A 194 -9.61 10.46 -18.74
N PRO A 195 -9.20 11.64 -19.24
CA PRO A 195 -8.87 11.80 -20.64
C PRO A 195 -7.81 10.79 -21.07
N SER A 196 -8.02 10.11 -22.19
CA SER A 196 -7.10 9.12 -22.77
C SER A 196 -5.67 9.64 -22.98
N LYS A 197 -5.47 10.96 -22.93
CA LYS A 197 -4.15 11.63 -23.00
C LYS A 197 -3.26 11.40 -21.78
N PHE A 198 -3.80 10.93 -20.66
CA PHE A 198 -3.03 10.59 -19.44
C PHE A 198 -2.73 9.09 -19.30
N VAL A 199 -3.24 8.26 -20.21
CA VAL A 199 -2.98 6.82 -20.28
C VAL A 199 -2.06 6.56 -21.47
N LYS A 200 -0.79 6.96 -21.33
CA LYS A 200 0.29 6.56 -22.23
C LYS A 200 1.58 6.43 -21.45
#